data_AF-A0A1E7DPH7-F1
#
_entry.id   AF-A0A1E7DPH7-F1
#
_cell.length_a   1.000
_cell.length_b   1.000
_cell.length_c   1.000
_cell.angle_alpha   90.00
_cell.angle_beta   90.00
_cell.angle_gamma   90.00
#
_symmetry.space_group_name_H-M   'P 1'
#
loop_
_entity.id
_entity.type
_entity.pdbx_description
1 polymer ?
#
loop_
_entity_poly.entity_id
_entity_poly.type
_entity_poly.pdbx_seq_one_letter_code
_entity_poly.pdbx_strand_id
1 'polypeptide(L)'
;MDQIIRVNRFVGVSYTKGKIAFGYKKAIVPYELGVHGEQAYHVDMDDLRILIDRHPNYLSYYNKRIHMTRAYWGKNNIEVGLYWLMQDGHLTLYRKRQLVQFIWSGPVWGPNHPEWK
;
A
#
# COMPACT_ATOMS: atom_id res chain seq x y z
N MET A 1 -14.75 11.85 6.62
CA MET A 1 -14.20 10.90 5.64
C MET A 1 -14.68 11.39 4.31
N ASP A 2 -13.76 11.92 3.52
CA ASP A 2 -14.16 13.00 2.62
C ASP A 2 -14.08 12.55 1.15
N GLN A 3 -13.28 11.53 0.85
CA GLN A 3 -13.13 10.94 -0.50
C GLN A 3 -12.79 9.44 -0.47
N ILE A 4 -13.36 8.69 -1.41
CA ILE A 4 -13.09 7.26 -1.64
C ILE A 4 -12.52 7.05 -3.04
N ILE A 5 -11.37 6.40 -3.14
CA ILE A 5 -10.64 6.14 -4.37
C ILE A 5 -10.53 4.65 -4.62
N ARG A 6 -11.02 4.21 -5.77
CA ARG A 6 -10.94 2.80 -6.20
C ARG A 6 -9.56 2.51 -6.79
N VAL A 7 -8.97 1.40 -6.37
CA VAL A 7 -7.66 0.89 -6.80
C VAL A 7 -7.83 -0.55 -7.24
N ASN A 8 -7.15 -0.98 -8.30
CA ASN A 8 -7.17 -2.38 -8.73
C ASN A 8 -5.79 -2.95 -9.10
N ARG A 9 -4.74 -2.16 -8.92
CA ARG A 9 -3.36 -2.57 -9.21
C ARG A 9 -2.35 -1.67 -8.50
N PHE A 10 -1.16 -2.22 -8.28
CA PHE A 10 0.05 -1.46 -7.96
C PHE A 10 0.78 -1.14 -9.26
N VAL A 11 1.24 0.10 -9.47
CA VAL A 11 1.79 0.57 -10.76
C VAL A 11 3.28 0.91 -10.70
N GLY A 12 3.87 0.85 -9.51
CA GLY A 12 5.24 1.27 -9.27
C GLY A 12 5.60 1.03 -7.83
N VAL A 13 6.59 0.17 -7.59
CA VAL A 13 6.99 -0.19 -6.24
C VAL A 13 8.51 -0.08 -6.10
N SER A 14 8.92 0.77 -5.19
CA SER A 14 10.29 0.84 -4.71
C SER A 14 10.29 0.59 -3.21
N TYR A 15 10.31 -0.68 -2.83
CA TYR A 15 10.24 -1.08 -1.42
C TYR A 15 11.46 -0.64 -0.62
N THR A 16 12.60 -0.43 -1.27
CA THR A 16 13.79 0.13 -0.62
C THR A 16 13.56 1.60 -0.22
N LYS A 17 12.76 2.34 -0.98
CA LYS A 17 12.38 3.73 -0.73
C LYS A 17 10.98 3.88 -0.12
N GLY A 18 10.25 2.78 0.09
CA GLY A 18 8.87 2.72 0.56
C GLY A 18 7.85 3.38 -0.37
N LYS A 19 8.17 3.57 -1.65
CA LYS A 19 7.29 4.28 -2.58
C LYS A 19 6.39 3.30 -3.31
N ILE A 20 5.08 3.44 -3.13
CA ILE A 20 4.08 2.55 -3.71
C ILE A 20 3.03 3.38 -4.44
N ALA A 21 2.81 3.03 -5.70
CA ALA A 21 1.87 3.67 -6.59
C ALA A 21 0.61 2.81 -6.76
N PHE A 22 -0.55 3.46 -6.73
CA PHE A 22 -1.84 2.85 -6.99
C PHE A 22 -2.36 3.23 -8.38
N GLY A 23 -3.07 2.29 -8.99
CA GLY A 23 -3.73 2.50 -10.26
C GLY A 23 -5.12 1.91 -10.29
N TYR A 24 -5.91 2.42 -11.22
CA TYR A 24 -7.24 1.90 -11.54
C TYR A 24 -7.40 1.80 -13.04
N LYS A 25 -7.70 0.60 -13.54
CA LYS A 25 -7.73 0.29 -14.98
C LYS A 25 -6.38 0.61 -15.63
N LYS A 26 -6.35 1.52 -16.61
CA LYS A 26 -5.13 1.95 -17.32
C LYS A 26 -4.55 3.27 -16.79
N ALA A 27 -5.13 3.85 -15.73
CA ALA A 27 -4.75 5.15 -15.20
C ALA A 27 -4.11 5.04 -13.80
N ILE A 28 -3.33 6.06 -13.47
CA ILE A 28 -2.90 6.37 -12.10
C ILE A 28 -4.07 7.03 -11.37
N VAL A 29 -4.29 6.69 -10.09
CA VAL A 29 -5.34 7.30 -9.28
C VAL A 29 -4.89 8.66 -8.72
N PRO A 30 -5.80 9.60 -8.38
CA PRO A 30 -5.42 10.88 -7.80
C PRO A 30 -4.82 10.74 -6.39
N TYR A 31 -4.34 11.86 -5.84
CA TYR A 31 -3.74 12.00 -4.50
C TYR A 31 -2.35 11.37 -4.37
N GLU A 32 -1.59 11.40 -5.46
CA GLU A 32 -0.16 11.19 -5.45
C GLU A 32 0.55 12.21 -4.55
N LEU A 33 1.58 11.73 -3.83
CA LEU A 33 2.48 12.53 -3.01
C LEU A 33 3.56 13.21 -3.86
N GLY A 34 3.90 12.60 -4.99
CA GLY A 34 4.88 13.11 -5.93
C GLY A 34 5.28 12.02 -6.92
N VAL A 35 6.44 12.22 -7.54
CA VAL A 35 6.98 11.32 -8.57
C VAL A 35 8.34 10.76 -8.12
N HIS A 36 8.61 9.50 -8.46
CA HIS A 36 9.91 8.87 -8.32
C HIS A 36 10.31 8.19 -9.63
N GLY A 37 11.39 8.69 -10.24
CA GLY A 37 11.69 8.36 -11.64
C GLY A 37 10.57 8.92 -12.51
N GLU A 38 9.87 8.04 -13.22
CA GLU A 38 8.74 8.40 -14.09
C GLU A 38 7.37 7.99 -13.50
N GLN A 39 7.35 7.52 -12.25
CA GLN A 39 6.14 6.95 -11.63
C GLN A 39 5.68 7.78 -10.44
N ALA A 40 4.41 8.19 -10.45
CA ALA A 40 3.76 8.79 -9.29
C ALA A 40 3.67 7.77 -8.15
N TYR A 41 3.69 8.21 -6.89
CA TYR A 41 3.50 7.35 -5.72
C TYR A 41 2.47 7.94 -4.75
N HIS A 42 1.73 7.07 -4.06
CA HIS A 42 0.62 7.42 -3.15
C HIS A 42 0.95 7.16 -1.70
N VAL A 43 1.85 6.20 -1.45
CA VAL A 43 2.32 5.78 -0.14
C VAL A 43 3.84 5.92 -0.10
N ASP A 44 4.36 6.50 0.97
CA ASP A 44 5.78 6.52 1.29
C ASP A 44 6.11 5.72 2.58
N MET A 45 7.37 5.78 3.02
CA MET A 45 7.78 5.08 4.24
C MET A 45 7.09 5.57 5.52
N ASP A 46 6.72 6.86 5.59
CA ASP A 46 6.08 7.41 6.79
C ASP A 46 4.61 7.02 6.85
N ASP A 47 3.92 6.98 5.70
CA ASP A 47 2.60 6.36 5.61
C ASP A 47 2.66 4.89 6.00
N LEU A 48 3.65 4.13 5.51
CA LEU A 48 3.80 2.71 5.86
C LEU A 48 4.00 2.52 7.37
N ARG A 49 4.82 3.36 8.02
CA ARG A 49 4.99 3.34 9.48
C ARG A 49 3.67 3.54 10.20
N ILE A 50 2.93 4.58 9.82
CA ILE A 50 1.62 4.88 10.42
C ILE A 50 0.64 3.72 10.22
N LEU A 51 0.61 3.12 9.03
CA LEU A 51 -0.26 1.99 8.73
C LEU A 51 0.14 0.73 9.50
N ILE A 52 1.43 0.44 9.64
CA ILE A 52 1.93 -0.67 10.45
C ILE A 52 1.54 -0.46 11.93
N ASP A 53 1.72 0.73 12.47
CA ASP A 53 1.41 1.01 13.87
C ASP A 53 -0.11 0.92 14.16
N ARG A 54 -0.95 1.33 13.21
CA ARG A 54 -2.42 1.25 13.32
C ARG A 54 -2.97 -0.14 13.03
N HIS A 55 -2.31 -0.88 12.15
CA HIS A 55 -2.78 -2.15 11.63
C HIS A 55 -1.67 -3.21 11.62
N PRO A 56 -1.09 -3.55 12.79
CA PRO A 56 0.04 -4.47 12.87
C PRO A 56 -0.30 -5.89 12.40
N ASN A 57 -1.58 -6.26 12.38
CA ASN A 57 -2.05 -7.54 11.87
C ASN A 57 -2.03 -7.66 10.33
N TYR A 58 -1.88 -6.54 9.62
CA TYR A 58 -1.88 -6.49 8.15
C TYR A 58 -0.50 -6.22 7.57
N LEU A 59 0.34 -5.48 8.29
CA LEU A 59 1.64 -5.02 7.81
C LEU A 59 2.64 -5.16 8.96
N SER A 60 3.86 -5.58 8.65
CA SER A 60 4.94 -5.59 9.64
C SER A 60 6.21 -4.90 9.14
N TYR A 61 7.01 -4.41 10.10
CA TYR A 61 8.29 -3.76 9.81
C TYR A 61 9.29 -4.69 9.14
N TYR A 62 10.19 -4.14 8.32
CA TYR A 62 11.25 -4.93 7.70
C TYR A 62 12.17 -5.59 8.76
N ASN A 63 12.03 -6.89 8.90
CA ASN A 63 12.98 -7.75 9.61
C ASN A 63 13.83 -8.58 8.62
N LYS A 64 15.15 -8.37 8.60
CA LYS A 64 16.07 -9.09 7.69
C LYS A 64 16.05 -10.62 7.91
N ARG A 65 15.84 -11.08 9.14
CA ARG A 65 15.82 -12.53 9.46
C ARG A 65 14.59 -13.23 8.89
N ILE A 66 13.45 -12.53 8.85
CA ILE A 66 12.18 -13.07 8.36
C ILE A 66 12.08 -12.88 6.84
N HIS A 67 12.41 -11.69 6.36
CA HIS A 67 12.12 -11.31 4.98
C HIS A 67 13.26 -11.52 4.00
N MET A 68 14.49 -11.79 4.46
CA MET A 68 15.71 -11.91 3.65
C MET A 68 16.14 -10.61 2.92
N THR A 69 15.25 -9.98 2.16
CA THR A 69 15.47 -8.74 1.39
C THR A 69 14.29 -7.78 1.51
N ARG A 70 14.53 -6.49 1.29
CA ARG A 70 13.44 -5.49 1.22
C ARG A 70 12.48 -5.73 0.06
N ALA A 71 12.95 -6.34 -1.03
CA ALA A 71 12.10 -6.69 -2.16
C ALA A 71 11.11 -7.79 -1.80
N TYR A 72 11.57 -8.83 -1.12
CA TYR A 72 10.72 -9.91 -0.63
C TYR A 72 9.73 -9.42 0.44
N TRP A 73 10.19 -8.59 1.38
CA TRP A 73 9.30 -7.91 2.34
C TRP A 73 8.23 -7.10 1.63
N GLY A 74 8.63 -6.25 0.69
CA GLY A 74 7.71 -5.41 -0.04
C GLY A 74 6.63 -6.17 -0.77
N LYS A 75 7.01 -7.20 -1.53
CA LYS A 75 6.08 -7.98 -2.34
C LYS A 75 5.14 -8.86 -1.52
N ASN A 76 5.65 -9.50 -0.46
CA ASN A 76 4.88 -10.53 0.27
C ASN A 76 4.23 -10.04 1.56
N ASN A 77 4.66 -8.91 2.09
CA ASN A 77 4.09 -8.32 3.30
C ASN A 77 3.42 -6.99 2.95
N ILE A 78 4.14 -6.04 2.34
CA ILE A 78 3.58 -4.71 2.13
C ILE A 78 2.47 -4.67 1.08
N GLU A 79 2.67 -5.23 -0.12
CA GLU A 79 1.59 -5.25 -1.12
C GLU A 79 0.39 -6.07 -0.65
N VAL A 80 0.63 -7.23 -0.02
CA VAL A 80 -0.41 -8.12 0.49
C VAL A 80 -1.21 -7.45 1.59
N GLY A 81 -0.53 -6.83 2.55
CA GLY A 81 -1.14 -6.10 3.64
C GLY A 81 -1.92 -4.88 3.16
N LEU A 82 -1.37 -4.10 2.23
CA LEU A 82 -2.08 -2.97 1.64
C LEU A 82 -3.31 -3.43 0.86
N TYR A 83 -3.22 -4.54 0.13
CA TYR A 83 -4.37 -5.13 -0.55
C TYR A 83 -5.49 -5.47 0.44
N TRP A 84 -5.18 -6.14 1.55
CA TRP A 84 -6.17 -6.51 2.56
C TRP A 84 -6.72 -5.29 3.31
N LEU A 85 -5.88 -4.32 3.66
CA LEU A 85 -6.32 -3.04 4.21
C LEU A 85 -7.29 -2.31 3.27
N MET A 86 -7.07 -2.40 1.95
CA MET A 86 -7.98 -1.82 0.96
C MET A 86 -9.25 -2.63 0.76
N GLN A 87 -9.20 -3.96 0.88
CA GLN A 87 -10.39 -4.83 0.86
C GLN A 87 -11.30 -4.54 2.04
N ASP A 88 -10.73 -4.42 3.23
CA ASP A 88 -11.48 -4.24 4.48
C ASP A 88 -11.81 -2.77 4.77
N GLY A 89 -11.40 -1.85 3.88
CA GLY A 89 -11.71 -0.42 3.99
C GLY A 89 -10.90 0.31 5.08
N HIS A 90 -9.76 -0.22 5.48
CA HIS A 90 -8.90 0.37 6.50
C HIS A 90 -7.79 1.28 5.94
N LEU A 91 -7.48 1.23 4.64
CA LEU A 91 -6.45 2.07 4.05
C LEU A 91 -6.90 3.53 3.87
N THR A 92 -6.81 4.32 4.94
CA THR A 92 -7.12 5.75 4.95
C THR A 92 -5.88 6.59 5.21
N LEU A 93 -5.62 7.56 4.33
CA LEU A 93 -4.46 8.44 4.38
C LEU A 93 -4.89 9.91 4.34
N TYR A 94 -4.19 10.77 5.07
CA TYR A 94 -4.44 12.20 5.05
C TYR A 94 -3.69 12.85 3.88
N ARG A 95 -4.41 13.47 2.95
CA ARG A 95 -3.86 14.05 1.72
C ARG A 95 -4.53 15.38 1.43
N LYS A 96 -3.75 16.39 1.03
CA LYS A 96 -4.26 17.70 0.61
C LYS A 96 -5.34 18.27 1.58
N ARG A 97 -5.11 18.12 2.88
CA ARG A 97 -6.01 18.56 3.99
C ARG A 97 -7.32 17.78 4.15
N GLN A 98 -7.41 16.55 3.65
CA GLN A 98 -8.60 15.70 3.79
C GLN A 98 -8.24 14.23 3.98
N LEU A 99 -9.17 13.44 4.53
CA LEU A 99 -9.02 11.99 4.65
C LEU A 99 -9.47 11.30 3.36
N VAL A 100 -8.53 10.59 2.73
CA VAL A 100 -8.75 9.82 1.50
C VAL A 100 -8.64 8.34 1.82
N GLN A 101 -9.69 7.59 1.50
CA GLN A 101 -9.68 6.14 1.61
C GLN A 101 -9.40 5.53 0.24
N PHE A 102 -8.48 4.57 0.21
CA PHE A 102 -8.23 3.74 -0.95
C PHE A 102 -8.90 2.39 -0.74
N ILE A 103 -9.73 1.96 -1.69
CA ILE A 103 -10.46 0.69 -1.63
C ILE A 103 -10.10 -0.18 -2.82
N TRP A 104 -9.99 -1.49 -2.59
CA TRP A 104 -9.66 -2.42 -3.65
C TRP A 104 -10.93 -2.76 -4.43
N SER A 105 -10.88 -2.56 -5.74
CA SER A 105 -11.96 -2.80 -6.68
C SER A 105 -11.49 -3.66 -7.86
N GLY A 106 -10.41 -4.43 -7.66
CA GLY A 106 -9.88 -5.41 -8.60
C GLY A 106 -10.25 -6.85 -8.25
N PRO A 107 -9.78 -7.83 -9.04
CA PRO A 107 -9.91 -9.24 -8.69
C PRO A 107 -9.27 -9.53 -7.33
N VAL A 108 -9.78 -10.56 -6.65
CA VAL A 108 -9.17 -11.07 -5.43
C VAL A 108 -7.77 -11.55 -5.77
N TRP A 109 -6.77 -10.90 -5.19
CA TRP A 109 -5.37 -11.23 -5.44
C TRP A 109 -4.93 -12.43 -4.58
N GLY A 110 -5.57 -12.61 -3.42
CA GLY A 110 -5.50 -13.82 -2.61
C GLY A 110 -4.11 -14.38 -2.22
N PRO A 111 -3.07 -13.59 -1.88
CA PRO A 111 -1.91 -14.17 -1.22
C PRO A 111 -2.24 -14.45 0.25
N ASN A 112 -1.92 -15.66 0.73
CA ASN A 112 -1.89 -15.96 2.15
C ASN A 112 -0.93 -14.97 2.83
N HIS A 113 -1.42 -14.17 3.76
CA HIS A 113 -0.55 -13.33 4.57
C HIS A 113 0.33 -14.25 5.45
N PRO A 114 1.66 -14.08 5.48
CA PRO A 114 2.56 -15.02 6.17
C PRO A 114 2.26 -15.17 7.68
N GLU A 115 1.69 -14.14 8.30
CA GLU A 115 1.35 -14.10 9.72
C GLU A 115 -0.12 -14.46 10.03
N TRP A 116 -0.95 -14.79 9.01
CA TRP A 116 -2.33 -15.25 9.20
C TRP A 116 -2.42 -16.78 9.26
N LYS A 117 -1.63 -17.37 10.15
CA LYS A 117 -1.71 -18.80 10.50
C LYS A 117 -2.19 -18.98 11.92
#